data_AF-A0A6P2FZ77-F1
#
_entry.id   AF-A0A6P2FZ77-F1
#
_cell.length_a   1.000
_cell.length_b   1.000
_cell.length_c   1.000
_cell.angle_alpha   90.00
_cell.angle_beta   90.00
_cell.angle_gamma   90.00
#
_symmetry.space_group_name_H-M   'P 1'
#
loop_
_entity.id
_entity.type
_entity.pdbx_description
1 polymer ?
#
loop_
_entity_poly.entity_id
_entity_poly.type
_entity_poly.pdbx_seq_one_letter_code
_entity_poly.pdbx_strand_id
1 'polypeptide(L)'
;MKQPVVLPQRDEKRIGRANGATFFRSFLLTDRRPSVINFRDTLVGLEGTNPRDLPDEFVWAVHGTRAIADASIYFSKAAIDEGKLLYEVDVWMGFDHLKESTTSVTEQMVRNSGLLTSTRLRADYEQEVKDIVLSYLEGRLAKKDFNVVSTLSLQHLLIQFPSAVWRFMRERPYVKAFVHHAVVRVAEKNDKRDAVATRLNVITFRPDPKRVVEATVRQDPKINVAM
;
A
#
# COMPACT_ATOMS: atom_id res chain seq x y z
N MET A 1 14.45 -18.17 16.69
CA MET A 1 14.15 -17.37 15.49
C MET A 1 13.21 -18.18 14.60
N LYS A 2 12.05 -17.62 14.19
CA LYS A 2 11.17 -18.30 13.22
C LYS A 2 11.83 -18.24 11.84
N GLN A 3 11.83 -19.35 11.11
CA GLN A 3 12.34 -19.36 9.73
C GLN A 3 11.47 -18.42 8.85
N PRO A 4 12.08 -17.65 7.94
CA PRO A 4 11.35 -16.76 7.04
C PRO A 4 10.42 -17.57 6.14
N VAL A 5 9.19 -17.07 5.92
CA VAL A 5 8.19 -17.78 5.12
C VAL A 5 8.38 -17.42 3.66
N VAL A 6 8.76 -18.38 2.82
CA VAL A 6 8.83 -18.18 1.37
C VAL A 6 7.42 -18.05 0.81
N LEU A 7 7.15 -16.95 0.12
CA LEU A 7 5.86 -16.69 -0.51
C LEU A 7 5.66 -17.58 -1.75
N PRO A 8 4.42 -18.00 -2.06
CA PRO A 8 4.14 -18.82 -3.24
C PRO A 8 4.57 -18.11 -4.52
N GLN A 9 5.35 -18.79 -5.37
CA GLN A 9 5.70 -18.28 -6.70
C GLN A 9 4.53 -18.35 -7.67
N ARG A 10 4.65 -17.64 -8.79
CA ARG A 10 3.70 -17.72 -9.90
C ARG A 10 3.64 -19.15 -10.45
N ASP A 11 2.44 -19.70 -10.52
CA ASP A 11 2.20 -20.94 -11.24
C ASP A 11 2.26 -20.67 -12.75
N GLU A 12 3.27 -21.20 -13.43
CA GLU A 12 3.48 -21.09 -14.87
C GLU A 12 2.30 -21.65 -15.69
N LYS A 13 1.53 -22.58 -15.13
CA LYS A 13 0.37 -23.19 -15.79
C LYS A 13 -0.89 -22.33 -15.70
N ARG A 14 -0.91 -21.30 -14.84
CA ARG A 14 -2.08 -20.44 -14.62
C ARG A 14 -2.17 -19.34 -15.68
N ILE A 15 -3.21 -19.44 -16.51
CA ILE A 15 -3.58 -18.40 -17.48
C ILE A 15 -4.46 -17.34 -16.78
N GLY A 16 -4.02 -16.08 -16.77
CA GLY A 16 -4.77 -14.95 -16.19
C GLY A 16 -4.39 -14.58 -14.76
N ARG A 17 -5.17 -13.66 -14.15
CA ARG A 17 -4.97 -13.20 -12.76
C ARG A 17 -5.54 -14.21 -11.77
N ALA A 18 -4.97 -14.28 -10.57
CA ALA A 18 -5.61 -14.97 -9.45
C ALA A 18 -7.01 -14.40 -9.20
N ASN A 19 -8.05 -15.22 -9.37
CA ASN A 19 -9.42 -14.82 -9.06
C ASN A 19 -9.54 -14.50 -7.57
N GLY A 20 -10.27 -13.43 -7.23
CA GLY A 20 -10.44 -13.02 -5.82
C GLY A 20 -9.15 -12.52 -5.17
N ALA A 21 -8.18 -12.03 -5.94
CA ALA A 21 -6.97 -11.44 -5.40
C ALA A 21 -6.80 -9.99 -5.83
N THR A 22 -6.37 -9.16 -4.89
CA THR A 22 -5.93 -7.80 -5.14
C THR A 22 -4.46 -7.81 -5.51
N PHE A 23 -4.16 -7.19 -6.63
CA PHE A 23 -2.80 -7.01 -7.14
C PHE A 23 -2.20 -5.70 -6.64
N PHE A 24 -0.94 -5.74 -6.19
CA PHE A 24 -0.14 -4.57 -5.88
C PHE A 24 1.34 -4.84 -6.19
N ARG A 25 2.12 -3.75 -6.30
CA ARG A 25 3.55 -3.79 -6.57
C ARG A 25 4.33 -3.06 -5.50
N SER A 26 5.49 -3.63 -5.15
CA SER A 26 6.51 -3.04 -4.30
C SER A 26 7.86 -3.05 -5.02
N PHE A 27 8.84 -2.31 -4.52
CA PHE A 27 10.06 -1.96 -5.25
C PHE A 27 11.29 -2.09 -4.36
N LEU A 28 12.31 -2.80 -4.83
CA LEU A 28 13.61 -2.91 -4.17
C LEU A 28 14.68 -2.26 -5.02
N LEU A 29 15.41 -1.30 -4.44
CA LEU A 29 16.63 -0.74 -5.00
C LEU A 29 17.84 -1.33 -4.25
N THR A 30 18.77 -1.96 -4.98
CA THR A 30 19.92 -2.67 -4.38
C THR A 30 21.16 -2.56 -5.26
N ASP A 31 22.36 -2.58 -4.67
CA ASP A 31 23.64 -2.50 -5.40
C ASP A 31 24.01 -3.82 -6.08
N ARG A 32 23.43 -4.94 -5.63
CA ARG A 32 23.73 -6.29 -6.14
C ARG A 32 22.49 -7.14 -6.29
N ARG A 33 22.56 -8.14 -7.17
CA ARG A 33 21.49 -9.13 -7.36
C ARG A 33 21.24 -9.90 -6.06
N PRO A 34 20.02 -9.86 -5.49
CA PRO A 34 19.70 -10.59 -4.28
C PRO A 34 19.52 -12.09 -4.58
N SER A 35 19.89 -12.95 -3.63
CA SER A 35 19.57 -14.39 -3.68
C SER A 35 18.14 -14.68 -3.24
N VAL A 36 17.63 -13.89 -2.29
CA VAL A 36 16.26 -13.87 -1.78
C VAL A 36 15.89 -12.42 -1.50
N ILE A 37 14.65 -12.02 -1.80
CA ILE A 37 14.11 -10.71 -1.46
C ILE A 37 13.24 -10.83 -0.21
N ASN A 38 13.57 -10.10 0.84
CA ASN A 38 12.66 -9.88 1.97
C ASN A 38 11.60 -8.86 1.54
N PHE A 39 10.34 -9.27 1.58
CA PHE A 39 9.23 -8.46 1.10
C PHE A 39 9.10 -7.13 1.86
N ARG A 40 9.42 -7.10 3.16
CA ARG A 40 9.37 -5.87 3.96
C ARG A 40 10.32 -4.79 3.44
N ASP A 41 11.45 -5.19 2.87
CA ASP A 41 12.47 -4.26 2.35
C ASP A 41 12.05 -3.64 1.00
N THR A 42 10.95 -4.12 0.41
CA THR A 42 10.42 -3.64 -0.87
C THR A 42 9.28 -2.64 -0.72
N LEU A 43 8.73 -2.53 0.50
CA LEU A 43 7.54 -1.72 0.78
C LEU A 43 7.84 -0.24 0.54
N VAL A 44 6.82 0.49 0.08
CA VAL A 44 6.98 1.92 -0.20
C VAL A 44 6.84 2.75 1.07
N GLY A 45 7.64 3.81 1.17
CA GLY A 45 7.47 4.85 2.17
C GLY A 45 6.43 5.88 1.72
N LEU A 46 5.65 6.41 2.67
CA LEU A 46 4.73 7.52 2.41
C LEU A 46 5.25 8.81 3.04
N GLU A 47 5.03 9.95 2.38
CA GLU A 47 5.20 11.28 2.97
C GLU A 47 4.18 11.49 4.10
N GLY A 48 4.52 12.37 5.06
CA GLY A 48 3.66 12.63 6.23
C GLY A 48 3.58 11.47 7.22
N THR A 49 4.47 10.47 7.11
CA THR A 49 4.60 9.37 8.06
C THR A 49 5.94 9.46 8.79
N ASN A 50 5.91 9.35 10.12
CA ASN A 50 7.11 9.24 10.93
C ASN A 50 7.55 7.76 10.96
N PRO A 51 8.76 7.41 10.48
CA PRO A 51 9.26 6.04 10.49
C PRO A 51 9.26 5.39 11.88
N ARG A 52 9.39 6.18 12.95
CA ARG A 52 9.39 5.70 14.34
C ARG A 52 8.00 5.33 14.86
N ASP A 53 6.96 5.86 14.23
CA ASP A 53 5.57 5.65 14.63
C ASP A 53 4.86 4.60 13.76
N LEU A 54 5.58 3.98 12.81
CA LEU A 54 5.04 2.93 11.95
C LEU A 54 4.82 1.65 12.77
N PRO A 55 3.57 1.17 12.90
CA PRO A 55 3.34 -0.09 13.58
C PRO A 55 3.77 -1.25 12.70
N ASP A 56 4.31 -2.30 13.31
CA ASP A 56 4.73 -3.53 12.61
C ASP A 56 3.59 -4.27 11.89
N GLU A 57 2.35 -3.94 12.23
CA GLU A 57 1.14 -4.64 11.80
C GLU A 57 0.57 -4.14 10.46
N PHE A 58 0.99 -2.97 9.97
CA PHE A 58 0.49 -2.39 8.72
C PHE A 58 1.63 -1.96 7.81
N VAL A 59 1.46 -2.25 6.52
CA VAL A 59 2.47 -2.01 5.48
C VAL A 59 1.84 -1.41 4.23
N TRP A 60 2.66 -0.84 3.35
CA TRP A 60 2.21 -0.18 2.12
C TRP A 60 2.86 -0.71 0.85
N ALA A 61 2.04 -0.79 -0.19
CA ALA A 61 2.47 -1.05 -1.57
C ALA A 61 1.68 -0.19 -2.55
N VAL A 62 2.14 -0.12 -3.80
CA VAL A 62 1.46 0.64 -4.86
C VAL A 62 0.36 -0.23 -5.47
N HIS A 63 -0.85 0.31 -5.59
CA HIS A 63 -2.02 -0.42 -6.08
C HIS A 63 -2.70 0.28 -7.27
N GLY A 64 -3.09 -0.51 -8.26
CA GLY A 64 -3.82 -0.07 -9.45
C GLY A 64 -2.92 0.17 -10.65
N THR A 65 -3.37 -0.26 -11.83
CA THR A 65 -2.55 -0.35 -13.05
C THR A 65 -1.82 0.96 -13.39
N ARG A 66 -2.53 2.11 -13.35
CA ARG A 66 -1.93 3.41 -13.66
C ARG A 66 -0.89 3.82 -12.63
N ALA A 67 -1.22 3.74 -11.35
CA ALA A 67 -0.30 4.09 -10.27
C ALA A 67 0.95 3.20 -10.27
N ILE A 68 0.80 1.91 -10.59
CA ILE A 68 1.91 0.97 -10.73
C ILE A 68 2.81 1.36 -11.92
N ALA A 69 2.24 1.71 -13.07
CA ALA A 69 3.02 2.15 -14.22
C ALA A 69 3.79 3.44 -13.91
N ASP A 70 3.13 4.43 -13.31
CA ASP A 70 3.74 5.69 -12.89
C ASP A 70 4.88 5.42 -11.90
N ALA A 71 4.65 4.61 -10.87
CA ALA A 71 5.65 4.22 -9.90
C ALA A 71 6.87 3.54 -10.56
N SER A 72 6.66 2.58 -11.46
CA SER A 72 7.74 1.91 -12.18
C SER A 72 8.62 2.90 -12.96
N ILE A 73 8.05 3.96 -13.54
CA ILE A 73 8.82 5.02 -14.22
C ILE A 73 9.69 5.77 -13.20
N TYR A 74 9.11 6.22 -12.08
CA TYR A 74 9.85 6.97 -11.07
C TYR A 74 10.94 6.14 -10.39
N PHE A 75 10.66 4.88 -10.02
CA PHE A 75 11.64 3.97 -9.43
C PHE A 75 12.73 3.55 -10.43
N SER A 76 12.41 3.42 -11.71
CA SER A 76 13.41 3.15 -12.76
C SER A 76 14.38 4.32 -12.92
N LYS A 77 13.85 5.56 -12.99
CA LYS A 77 14.69 6.77 -13.00
C LYS A 77 15.56 6.84 -11.75
N ALA A 78 14.97 6.56 -10.58
CA ALA A 78 15.71 6.53 -9.32
C ALA A 78 16.87 5.53 -9.31
N ALA A 79 16.65 4.33 -9.85
CA ALA A 79 17.67 3.30 -9.96
C ALA A 79 18.83 3.75 -10.86
N ILE A 80 18.52 4.38 -12.00
CA ILE A 80 19.52 4.91 -12.93
C ILE A 80 20.36 6.01 -12.27
N ASP A 81 19.69 6.99 -11.65
CA ASP A 81 20.36 8.14 -11.01
C ASP A 81 21.28 7.68 -9.85
N GLU A 82 20.89 6.65 -9.11
CA GLU A 82 21.69 6.10 -8.01
C GLU A 82 22.71 5.04 -8.42
N GLY A 83 22.65 4.53 -9.66
CA GLY A 83 23.47 3.42 -10.11
C GLY A 83 23.11 2.07 -9.44
N LYS A 84 21.84 1.90 -9.08
CA LYS A 84 21.31 0.71 -8.41
C LYS A 84 20.53 -0.20 -9.36
N LEU A 85 20.38 -1.45 -8.97
CA LEU A 85 19.46 -2.39 -9.59
C LEU A 85 18.05 -2.20 -9.03
N LEU A 86 17.05 -2.24 -9.92
CA LEU A 86 15.63 -2.22 -9.57
C LEU A 86 15.02 -3.61 -9.69
N TYR A 87 14.38 -4.07 -8.61
CA TYR A 87 13.52 -5.25 -8.62
C TYR A 87 12.08 -4.84 -8.28
N GLU A 88 11.16 -5.18 -9.16
CA GLU A 88 9.73 -4.98 -8.99
C GLU A 88 9.09 -6.28 -8.51
N VAL A 89 8.51 -6.24 -7.32
CA VAL A 89 7.85 -7.41 -6.71
C VAL A 89 6.34 -7.26 -6.88
N ASP A 90 5.80 -8.12 -7.72
CA ASP A 90 4.38 -8.24 -8.04
C ASP A 90 3.74 -9.22 -7.05
N VAL A 91 2.70 -8.80 -6.33
CA VAL A 91 2.02 -9.62 -5.30
C VAL A 91 0.52 -9.64 -5.52
N TRP A 92 -0.06 -10.84 -5.39
CA TRP A 92 -1.49 -11.09 -5.39
C TRP A 92 -1.91 -11.57 -4.00
N MET A 93 -2.70 -10.77 -3.31
CA MET A 93 -3.24 -11.11 -2.00
C MET A 93 -4.73 -11.41 -2.10
N GLY A 94 -5.17 -12.53 -1.54
CA GLY A 94 -6.56 -12.96 -1.54
C GLY A 94 -7.46 -12.06 -0.67
N PHE A 95 -8.49 -11.50 -1.31
CA PHE A 95 -9.60 -10.80 -0.68
C PHE A 95 -10.90 -11.32 -1.29
N ASP A 96 -11.83 -11.72 -0.44
CA ASP A 96 -13.06 -12.36 -0.90
C ASP A 96 -13.93 -11.34 -1.67
N HIS A 97 -14.70 -11.79 -2.66
CA HIS A 97 -15.80 -11.02 -3.27
C HIS A 97 -15.50 -9.64 -3.92
N LEU A 98 -14.37 -9.49 -4.63
CA LEU A 98 -14.04 -8.31 -5.45
C LEU A 98 -15.01 -7.97 -6.62
N LYS A 99 -16.00 -8.82 -6.92
CA LYS A 99 -16.82 -8.74 -8.14
C LYS A 99 -17.91 -7.65 -8.14
N GLU A 100 -18.08 -6.90 -7.06
CA GLU A 100 -19.08 -5.83 -6.95
C GLU A 100 -18.52 -4.44 -7.30
N SER A 101 -17.59 -4.35 -8.26
CA SER A 101 -16.78 -3.14 -8.53
C SER A 101 -17.48 -2.01 -9.30
N THR A 102 -18.82 -1.96 -9.35
CA THR A 102 -19.59 -0.90 -10.02
C THR A 102 -20.54 -0.13 -9.09
N THR A 103 -20.67 -0.54 -7.83
CA THR A 103 -21.59 0.06 -6.85
C THR A 103 -20.87 0.87 -5.78
N SER A 104 -21.59 1.77 -5.12
CA SER A 104 -21.10 2.48 -3.92
C SER A 104 -20.85 1.47 -2.80
N VAL A 105 -19.62 1.47 -2.26
CA VAL A 105 -19.18 0.51 -1.25
C VAL A 105 -19.88 0.78 0.08
N THR A 106 -20.52 -0.26 0.64
CA THR A 106 -21.16 -0.26 1.96
C THR A 106 -20.31 -1.00 2.98
N GLU A 107 -20.56 -0.80 4.28
CA GLU A 107 -19.87 -1.53 5.35
C GLU A 107 -20.01 -3.05 5.20
N GLN A 108 -21.21 -3.55 4.81
CA GLN A 108 -21.45 -4.98 4.64
C GLN A 108 -20.56 -5.59 3.55
N MET A 109 -20.35 -4.88 2.43
CA MET A 109 -19.43 -5.32 1.37
C MET A 109 -17.99 -5.41 1.87
N VAL A 110 -17.58 -4.48 2.74
CA VAL A 110 -16.25 -4.47 3.35
C VAL A 110 -16.10 -5.60 4.38
N ARG A 111 -17.16 -5.91 5.13
CA ARG A 111 -17.18 -7.07 6.04
C ARG A 111 -17.04 -8.38 5.29
N ASN A 112 -17.66 -8.49 4.12
CA ASN A 112 -17.59 -9.69 3.29
C ASN A 112 -16.24 -9.86 2.59
N SER A 113 -15.62 -8.76 2.13
CA SER A 113 -14.37 -8.81 1.34
C SER A 113 -13.09 -8.59 2.14
N GLY A 114 -13.19 -7.85 3.25
CA GLY A 114 -12.05 -7.31 3.98
C GLY A 114 -11.29 -6.20 3.24
N LEU A 115 -11.77 -5.74 2.08
CA LEU A 115 -11.13 -4.69 1.28
C LEU A 115 -11.98 -3.42 1.29
N LEU A 116 -11.37 -2.31 1.68
CA LEU A 116 -11.95 -0.97 1.60
C LEU A 116 -11.20 -0.13 0.57
N THR A 117 -11.90 0.71 -0.17
CA THR A 117 -11.30 1.72 -1.05
C THR A 117 -11.83 3.09 -0.65
N SER A 118 -10.98 4.11 -0.54
CA SER A 118 -11.40 5.49 -0.27
C SER A 118 -12.17 6.12 -1.43
N THR A 119 -12.24 5.43 -2.57
CA THR A 119 -12.99 5.87 -3.74
C THR A 119 -14.30 5.12 -3.83
N ARG A 120 -15.39 5.80 -4.23
CA ARG A 120 -16.72 5.22 -4.42
C ARG A 120 -17.37 4.68 -3.12
N LEU A 121 -17.13 5.35 -2.00
CA LEU A 121 -17.88 5.09 -0.77
C LEU A 121 -19.28 5.69 -0.89
N ARG A 122 -20.26 5.05 -0.26
CA ARG A 122 -21.56 5.68 -0.04
C ARG A 122 -21.38 6.86 0.92
N ALA A 123 -22.11 7.95 0.72
CA ALA A 123 -21.85 9.22 1.43
C ALA A 123 -21.91 9.11 2.97
N ASP A 124 -22.84 8.32 3.49
CA ASP A 124 -22.95 8.01 4.93
C ASP A 124 -21.71 7.28 5.45
N TYR A 125 -21.24 6.27 4.73
CA TYR A 125 -20.06 5.51 5.09
C TYR A 125 -18.75 6.29 4.88
N GLU A 126 -18.67 7.14 3.85
CA GLU A 126 -17.56 8.08 3.68
C GLU A 126 -17.44 9.02 4.88
N GLN A 127 -18.58 9.55 5.35
CA GLN A 127 -18.61 10.43 6.51
C GLN A 127 -18.20 9.69 7.78
N GLU A 128 -18.66 8.46 8.02
CA GLU A 128 -18.21 7.63 9.16
C GLU A 128 -16.69 7.42 9.14
N VAL A 129 -16.13 7.04 7.98
CA VAL A 129 -14.68 6.83 7.83
C VAL A 129 -13.93 8.14 8.09
N LYS A 130 -14.44 9.26 7.57
CA LYS A 130 -13.88 10.59 7.79
C LYS A 130 -13.88 10.96 9.27
N ASP A 131 -14.97 10.74 9.99
CA ASP A 131 -15.09 11.08 11.41
C ASP A 131 -14.11 10.28 12.26
N ILE A 132 -13.94 8.99 11.98
CA ILE A 132 -12.94 8.13 12.65
C ILE A 132 -11.52 8.65 12.36
N VAL A 133 -11.22 8.97 11.11
CA VAL A 133 -9.91 9.57 10.72
C VAL A 133 -9.69 10.90 11.45
N LEU A 134 -10.69 11.77 11.54
CA LEU A 134 -10.57 13.05 12.23
C LEU A 134 -10.36 12.87 13.73
N SER A 135 -11.07 11.95 14.38
CA SER A 135 -10.88 11.66 15.80
C SER A 135 -9.45 11.19 16.14
N TYR A 136 -8.76 10.54 15.18
CA TYR A 136 -7.35 10.18 15.35
C TYR A 136 -6.41 11.39 15.33
N LEU A 137 -6.76 12.38 14.51
CA LEU A 137 -6.00 13.63 14.36
C LEU A 137 -6.31 14.61 15.49
N GLU A 138 -7.47 14.49 16.13
CA GLU A 138 -7.86 15.25 17.31
C GLU A 138 -6.87 14.98 18.45
N GLY A 139 -6.21 16.03 18.93
CA GLY A 139 -5.14 15.94 19.94
C GLY A 139 -3.73 15.68 19.39
N ARG A 140 -3.58 15.38 18.10
CA ARG A 140 -2.26 15.32 17.42
C ARG A 140 -1.90 16.61 16.70
N LEU A 141 -2.89 17.46 16.45
CA LEU A 141 -2.74 18.75 15.79
C LEU A 141 -3.12 19.87 16.77
N ALA A 142 -2.53 21.05 16.57
CA ALA A 142 -2.99 22.24 17.27
C ALA A 142 -4.43 22.56 16.87
N LYS A 143 -5.23 23.11 17.79
CA LYS A 143 -6.66 23.39 17.58
C LYS A 143 -6.94 24.21 16.31
N LYS A 144 -6.07 25.19 16.01
CA LYS A 144 -6.18 26.02 14.81
C LYS A 144 -6.05 25.19 13.53
N ASP A 145 -5.09 24.27 13.49
CA ASP A 145 -4.83 23.41 12.33
C ASP A 145 -5.92 22.35 12.20
N PHE A 146 -6.38 21.79 13.33
CA PHE A 146 -7.49 20.83 13.34
C PHE A 146 -8.77 21.39 12.73
N ASN A 147 -9.15 22.63 13.05
CA ASN A 147 -10.33 23.29 12.47
C ASN A 147 -10.25 23.45 10.95
N VAL A 148 -9.04 23.60 10.39
CA VAL A 148 -8.84 23.65 8.94
C VAL A 148 -8.93 22.25 8.36
N VAL A 149 -8.21 21.30 8.96
CA VAL A 149 -8.15 19.89 8.54
C VAL A 149 -9.53 19.24 8.56
N SER A 150 -10.40 19.54 9.53
CA SER A 150 -11.76 18.96 9.62
C SER A 150 -12.66 19.31 8.43
N THR A 151 -12.38 20.40 7.72
CA THR A 151 -13.13 20.82 6.52
C THR A 151 -12.74 20.04 5.26
N LEU A 152 -11.58 19.37 5.27
CA LEU A 152 -11.06 18.63 4.11
C LEU A 152 -11.92 17.39 3.80
N SER A 153 -11.94 16.97 2.53
CA SER A 153 -12.55 15.68 2.17
C SER A 153 -11.70 14.52 2.68
N LEU A 154 -12.29 13.33 2.80
CA LEU A 154 -11.57 12.12 3.22
C LEU A 154 -10.31 11.88 2.37
N GLN A 155 -10.41 12.06 1.05
CA GLN A 155 -9.25 11.90 0.17
C GLN A 155 -8.11 12.86 0.49
N HIS A 156 -8.41 14.14 0.75
CA HIS A 156 -7.38 15.11 1.11
C HIS A 156 -6.76 14.81 2.48
N LEU A 157 -7.57 14.36 3.44
CA LEU A 157 -7.09 13.90 4.75
C LEU A 157 -6.12 12.73 4.60
N LEU A 158 -6.48 11.71 3.82
CA LEU A 158 -5.64 10.52 3.64
C LEU A 158 -4.36 10.79 2.85
N ILE A 159 -4.32 11.85 2.03
CA ILE A 159 -3.11 12.29 1.35
C ILE A 159 -2.15 12.98 2.32
N GLN A 160 -2.68 13.84 3.21
CA GLN A 160 -1.86 14.59 4.18
C GLN A 160 -1.46 13.74 5.38
N PHE A 161 -2.35 12.84 5.82
CA PHE A 161 -2.19 12.00 7.00
C PHE A 161 -2.46 10.53 6.68
N PRO A 162 -1.65 9.89 5.80
CA PRO A 162 -1.91 8.53 5.36
C PRO A 162 -1.87 7.48 6.49
N SER A 163 -1.18 7.76 7.59
CA SER A 163 -1.15 6.91 8.79
C SER A 163 -2.49 6.87 9.54
N ALA A 164 -3.40 7.83 9.30
CA ALA A 164 -4.71 7.84 9.95
C ALA A 164 -5.59 6.62 9.56
N VAL A 165 -5.32 6.01 8.40
CA VAL A 165 -5.94 4.75 7.97
C VAL A 165 -5.77 3.64 9.00
N TRP A 166 -4.65 3.60 9.72
CA TRP A 166 -4.39 2.56 10.71
C TRP A 166 -5.36 2.60 11.87
N ARG A 167 -5.80 3.79 12.29
CA ARG A 167 -6.80 3.90 13.36
C ARG A 167 -8.08 3.20 12.95
N PHE A 168 -8.57 3.53 11.75
CA PHE A 168 -9.75 2.90 11.19
C PHE A 168 -9.60 1.37 11.09
N MET A 169 -8.47 0.90 10.54
CA MET A 169 -8.22 -0.54 10.42
C MET A 169 -8.14 -1.24 11.78
N ARG A 170 -7.55 -0.61 12.82
CA ARG A 170 -7.52 -1.16 14.20
C ARG A 170 -8.90 -1.31 14.80
N GLU A 171 -9.74 -0.27 14.66
CA GLU A 171 -11.10 -0.29 15.18
C GLU A 171 -12.02 -1.26 14.42
N ARG A 172 -11.65 -1.62 13.18
CA ARG A 172 -12.38 -2.56 12.33
C ARG A 172 -11.48 -3.73 11.89
N PRO A 173 -11.27 -4.75 12.76
CA PRO A 173 -10.39 -5.88 12.45
C PRO A 173 -10.76 -6.70 11.21
N TYR A 174 -12.00 -6.60 10.73
CA TYR A 174 -12.44 -7.23 9.48
C TYR A 174 -11.84 -6.54 8.24
N VAL A 175 -11.48 -5.25 8.31
CA VAL A 175 -10.83 -4.52 7.22
C VAL A 175 -9.37 -4.96 7.14
N LYS A 176 -9.06 -5.87 6.21
CA LYS A 176 -7.73 -6.44 6.01
C LYS A 176 -6.82 -5.55 5.15
N ALA A 177 -7.42 -4.80 4.23
CA ALA A 177 -6.72 -3.79 3.44
C ALA A 177 -7.58 -2.57 3.14
N PHE A 178 -6.92 -1.44 2.96
CA PHE A 178 -7.49 -0.15 2.62
C PHE A 178 -6.69 0.46 1.46
N VAL A 179 -7.35 0.62 0.31
CA VAL A 179 -6.82 1.34 -0.86
C VAL A 179 -7.14 2.84 -0.74
N HIS A 180 -6.12 3.69 -0.83
CA HIS A 180 -6.29 5.15 -0.78
C HIS A 180 -5.19 5.87 -1.56
N HIS A 181 -5.38 7.17 -1.79
CA HIS A 181 -4.31 8.01 -2.32
C HIS A 181 -3.36 8.45 -1.22
N ALA A 182 -2.07 8.47 -1.53
CA ALA A 182 -1.03 9.02 -0.68
C ALA A 182 0.13 9.55 -1.54
N VAL A 183 0.97 10.39 -0.96
CA VAL A 183 2.23 10.79 -1.59
C VAL A 183 3.29 9.75 -1.23
N VAL A 184 3.78 9.02 -2.22
CA VAL A 184 4.80 7.98 -2.09
C VAL A 184 6.18 8.59 -2.24
N ARG A 185 7.07 8.29 -1.29
CA ARG A 185 8.50 8.60 -1.36
C ARG A 185 9.19 7.57 -2.25
N VAL A 186 9.58 8.01 -3.44
CA VAL A 186 10.34 7.17 -4.38
C VAL A 186 11.83 7.29 -4.08
N ALA A 187 12.24 8.46 -3.58
CA ALA A 187 13.61 8.89 -3.54
C ALA A 187 13.83 9.88 -2.42
N GLU A 188 14.81 9.58 -1.56
CA GLU A 188 15.33 10.55 -0.63
C GLU A 188 16.34 11.46 -1.33
N LYS A 189 16.48 12.70 -0.85
CA LYS A 189 17.46 13.65 -1.37
C LYS A 189 18.88 13.13 -1.10
N ASN A 190 19.76 13.24 -2.09
CA ASN A 190 21.19 12.95 -1.95
C ASN A 190 22.03 13.87 -2.85
N ASP A 191 23.35 13.69 -2.86
CA ASP A 191 24.28 14.53 -3.65
C ASP A 191 24.05 14.45 -5.17
N LYS A 192 23.37 13.40 -5.65
CA LYS A 192 23.11 13.13 -7.06
C LYS A 192 21.72 13.56 -7.52
N ARG A 193 20.77 13.78 -6.60
CA ARG A 193 19.37 14.10 -6.94
C ARG A 193 18.58 14.74 -5.81
N ASP A 194 17.57 15.52 -6.20
CA ASP A 194 16.52 15.97 -5.29
C ASP A 194 15.59 14.82 -4.87
N ALA A 195 14.91 15.01 -3.74
CA ALA A 195 13.87 14.09 -3.29
C ALA A 195 12.75 14.03 -4.33
N VAL A 196 12.28 12.82 -4.62
CA VAL A 196 11.16 12.56 -5.55
C VAL A 196 10.05 11.90 -4.78
N ALA A 197 8.92 12.60 -4.73
CA ALA A 197 7.69 12.10 -4.18
C ALA A 197 6.56 12.30 -5.21
N THR A 198 5.62 11.35 -5.25
CA THR A 198 4.51 11.43 -6.21
C THR A 198 3.21 10.92 -5.60
N ARG A 199 2.09 11.52 -5.98
CA ARG A 199 0.77 11.08 -5.53
C ARG A 199 0.38 9.81 -6.29
N LEU A 200 0.32 8.70 -5.59
CA LEU A 200 -0.06 7.41 -6.14
C LEU A 200 -1.29 6.86 -5.42
N ASN A 201 -1.90 5.84 -6.03
CA ASN A 201 -2.86 5.00 -5.34
C ASN A 201 -2.08 3.87 -4.65
N VAL A 202 -2.31 3.72 -3.35
CA VAL A 202 -1.59 2.79 -2.49
C VAL A 202 -2.56 1.87 -1.78
N ILE A 203 -2.06 0.74 -1.31
CA ILE A 203 -2.80 -0.17 -0.44
C ILE A 203 -2.09 -0.23 0.92
N THR A 204 -2.82 0.10 1.98
CA THR A 204 -2.45 -0.21 3.36
C THR A 204 -3.02 -1.57 3.71
N PHE A 205 -2.21 -2.50 4.20
CA PHE A 205 -2.69 -3.85 4.52
C PHE A 205 -1.95 -4.47 5.70
N ARG A 206 -2.57 -5.49 6.30
CA ARG A 206 -1.91 -6.35 7.29
C ARG A 206 -1.09 -7.42 6.57
N PRO A 207 0.23 -7.52 6.81
CA PRO A 207 1.03 -8.56 6.18
C PRO A 207 0.63 -9.92 6.75
N ASP A 208 0.10 -10.80 5.89
CA ASP A 208 -0.28 -12.17 6.23
C ASP A 208 0.18 -13.11 5.11
N PRO A 209 1.27 -13.90 5.32
CA PRO A 209 1.79 -14.82 4.30
C PRO A 209 0.73 -15.82 3.81
N LYS A 210 -0.24 -16.18 4.65
CA LYS A 210 -1.28 -17.15 4.30
C LYS A 210 -2.30 -16.61 3.28
N ARG A 211 -2.37 -15.30 3.12
CA ARG A 211 -3.24 -14.64 2.13
C ARG A 211 -2.54 -14.36 0.81
N VAL A 212 -1.22 -14.51 0.76
CA VAL A 212 -0.48 -14.33 -0.49
C VAL A 212 -0.75 -15.53 -1.38
N VAL A 213 -1.43 -15.28 -2.49
CA VAL A 213 -1.72 -16.29 -3.52
C VAL A 213 -0.52 -16.47 -4.44
N GLU A 214 0.19 -15.38 -4.72
CA GLU A 214 1.36 -15.35 -5.59
C GLU A 214 2.23 -14.14 -5.26
N ALA A 215 3.55 -14.32 -5.32
CA ALA A 215 4.55 -13.28 -5.40
C ALA A 215 5.56 -13.61 -6.51
N THR A 216 5.94 -12.62 -7.32
CA THR A 216 6.93 -12.79 -8.39
C THR A 216 7.80 -11.55 -8.54
N VAL A 217 9.04 -11.75 -8.95
CA VAL A 217 10.00 -10.68 -9.22
C VAL A 217 10.10 -10.51 -10.74
N ARG A 218 9.71 -9.35 -11.27
CA ARG A 218 9.56 -9.17 -12.73
C ARG A 218 10.86 -9.34 -13.51
N GLN A 219 11.95 -8.82 -12.95
CA GLN A 219 13.26 -8.85 -13.58
C GLN A 219 13.88 -10.26 -13.55
N ASP A 220 13.51 -11.09 -12.58
CA ASP A 220 14.04 -12.44 -12.43
C ASP A 220 13.07 -13.32 -11.62
N PRO A 221 12.20 -14.10 -12.28
CA PRO A 221 11.16 -14.88 -11.61
C PRO A 221 11.71 -16.03 -10.74
N LYS A 222 13.02 -16.33 -10.84
CA LYS A 222 13.66 -17.38 -10.02
C LYS A 222 14.03 -16.90 -8.61
N ILE A 223 14.03 -15.58 -8.38
CA ILE A 223 14.34 -15.02 -7.06
C ILE A 223 13.14 -15.24 -6.14
N ASN A 224 13.38 -15.92 -5.02
CA ASN A 224 12.36 -16.14 -4.00
C ASN A 224 12.06 -14.84 -3.23
N VAL A 225 10.79 -14.66 -2.88
CA VAL A 225 10.33 -13.59 -1.99
C VAL A 225 9.97 -14.20 -0.64
N ALA A 226 10.47 -13.64 0.45
CA ALA A 226 10.21 -14.10 1.81
C ALA A 226 9.51 -13.03 2.66
N MET A 227 8.66 -13.45 3.60
CA MET A 227 8.03 -12.63 4.63
C MET A 227 8.59 -12.90 6.01
#